data_AF-A0A957FTA5-F1
#
_entry.id   AF-A0A957FTA5-F1
#
_cell.length_a   1.000
_cell.length_b   1.000
_cell.length_c   1.000
_cell.angle_alpha   90.00
_cell.angle_beta   90.00
_cell.angle_gamma   90.00
#
_symmetry.space_group_name_H-M   'P 1'
#
loop_
_entity.id
_entity.type
_entity.pdbx_description
1 polymer ?
#
loop_
_entity_poly.entity_id
_entity_poly.type
_entity_poly.pdbx_seq_one_letter_code
_entity_poly.pdbx_strand_id
1 'polypeptide(L)' 'MTSIPQPVPQDEQLALLKRFEPIMRFTKGEHFFPTAVDDYVAHCSLWRQLPGREAECIVPADKLTLNELGQF' A
#
# COMPACT_ATOMS: atom_id res chain seq x y z
N MET A 1 -26.53 -17.96 -8.10
CA MET A 1 -25.51 -18.80 -8.77
C MET A 1 -24.74 -17.91 -9.74
N THR A 2 -23.66 -17.29 -9.29
CA THR A 2 -22.83 -16.43 -10.13
C THR A 2 -21.73 -17.31 -10.71
N SER A 3 -21.73 -17.51 -12.02
CA SER A 3 -20.66 -18.25 -12.71
C SER A 3 -19.32 -17.57 -12.41
N ILE A 4 -18.34 -18.34 -11.94
CA ILE A 4 -16.96 -17.87 -11.89
C ILE A 4 -16.52 -17.65 -13.35
N PRO A 5 -16.04 -16.45 -13.72
CA PRO A 5 -15.55 -16.22 -15.07
C PRO A 5 -14.37 -17.16 -15.35
N GLN A 6 -14.36 -17.75 -16.55
CA GLN A 6 -13.25 -18.59 -16.99
C GLN A 6 -11.96 -17.75 -17.03
N PRO A 7 -10.80 -18.31 -16.64
CA PRO A 7 -9.53 -17.58 -16.69
C PRO A 7 -9.23 -17.18 -18.13
N VAL A 8 -9.08 -15.88 -18.34
CA VAL A 8 -8.71 -15.30 -19.64
C VAL A 8 -7.28 -15.76 -19.97
N PRO A 9 -6.97 -16.18 -21.21
CA PRO A 9 -5.60 -16.50 -21.61
C PRO A 9 -4.65 -15.35 -21.27
N GLN A 10 -3.43 -15.67 -20.81
CA GLN A 10 -2.47 -14.69 -20.31
C GLN A 10 -2.17 -13.57 -21.32
N ASP A 11 -2.11 -13.90 -22.61
CA ASP A 11 -1.88 -12.94 -23.69
C ASP A 11 -3.05 -11.95 -23.85
N GLU A 12 -4.28 -12.42 -23.71
CA GLU A 12 -5.48 -11.59 -23.76
C GLU A 12 -5.59 -10.73 -22.50
N GLN A 13 -5.24 -11.28 -21.34
CA GLN A 13 -5.12 -10.55 -20.09
C GLN A 13 -4.09 -9.41 -20.19
N LEU A 14 -2.91 -9.69 -20.77
CA LEU A 14 -1.88 -8.69 -21.00
C LEU A 14 -2.32 -7.63 -22.02
N ALA A 15 -3.04 -8.04 -23.07
CA ALA A 15 -3.59 -7.10 -24.05
C ALA A 15 -4.61 -6.14 -23.43
N LEU A 16 -5.46 -6.64 -22.51
CA LEU A 16 -6.40 -5.80 -21.76
C LEU A 16 -5.68 -4.84 -20.82
N LEU A 17 -4.69 -5.31 -20.05
CA LEU A 17 -3.91 -4.45 -19.17
C LEU A 17 -3.20 -3.32 -19.93
N LYS A 18 -2.58 -3.63 -21.08
CA LYS A 18 -1.94 -2.63 -21.94
C LYS A 18 -2.94 -1.62 -22.52
N ARG A 19 -4.13 -2.09 -22.91
CA ARG A 19 -5.18 -1.22 -23.47
C ARG A 19 -5.73 -0.23 -22.45
N PHE A 20 -5.81 -0.64 -21.19
CA PHE A 20 -6.39 0.13 -20.09
C PHE A 20 -5.34 0.54 -19.06
N GLU A 21 -4.08 0.69 -19.49
CA GLU A 21 -3.00 1.09 -18.59
C GLU A 21 -3.30 2.48 -18.01
N PRO A 22 -3.33 2.64 -16.67
CA PRO A 22 -3.69 3.90 -16.05
C PRO A 22 -2.59 4.94 -16.27
N ILE A 23 -2.94 6.08 -16.86
CA ILE A 23 -2.03 7.21 -16.99
C ILE A 23 -2.04 7.99 -15.68
N MET A 24 -0.92 7.96 -14.96
CA MET A 24 -0.76 8.75 -13.73
C MET A 24 -0.06 10.08 -14.04
N ARG A 25 -0.69 11.19 -13.65
CA ARG A 25 -0.15 12.54 -13.84
C ARG A 25 0.09 13.19 -12.49
N PHE A 26 1.35 13.21 -12.08
CA PHE A 26 1.78 13.82 -10.82
C PHE A 26 2.10 15.30 -10.99
N THR A 27 1.94 16.05 -9.91
CA THR A 27 2.32 17.46 -9.84
C THR A 27 3.84 17.59 -9.62
N LYS A 28 4.41 18.74 -10.00
CA LYS A 28 5.84 19.00 -9.77
C LYS A 28 6.09 19.09 -8.26
N GLY A 29 6.93 18.19 -7.74
CA GLY A 29 7.27 18.12 -6.31
C GLY A 29 6.46 17.08 -5.53
N GLU A 30 5.63 16.29 -6.20
CA GLU A 30 4.93 15.18 -5.55
C GLU A 30 5.90 14.04 -5.24
N HIS A 31 5.97 13.66 -3.96
CA HIS A 31 6.83 12.58 -3.47
C HIS A 31 6.09 11.24 -3.29
N PHE A 32 4.77 11.25 -3.45
CA PHE A 32 3.91 10.09 -3.20
C PHE A 32 3.56 9.41 -4.51
N PHE A 33 4.50 8.61 -5.01
CA PHE A 33 4.25 7.68 -6.10
C PHE A 33 3.55 6.43 -5.55
N PRO A 34 2.76 5.71 -6.37
CA PRO A 34 2.26 4.42 -5.97
C PRO A 34 3.42 3.53 -5.57
N THR A 35 3.31 3.00 -4.36
CA THR A 35 4.24 2.08 -3.76
C THR A 35 3.45 0.94 -3.17
N ALA A 36 4.10 -0.20 -2.98
CA ALA A 36 3.53 -1.28 -2.21
C ALA A 36 3.36 -0.80 -0.76
N VAL A 37 2.12 -0.54 -0.35
CA VAL A 37 1.82 0.02 0.97
C VAL A 37 2.21 -0.97 2.06
N ASP A 38 1.99 -2.26 1.84
CA ASP A 38 2.41 -3.34 2.75
C ASP A 38 3.92 -3.27 3.04
N ASP A 39 4.75 -3.24 2.00
CA ASP A 39 6.21 -3.18 2.14
C ASP A 39 6.65 -1.86 2.77
N TYR A 40 6.03 -0.74 2.38
CA TYR A 40 6.33 0.55 3.00
C TYR A 40 6.07 0.53 4.51
N VAL A 41 4.92 0.02 4.94
CA VAL A 41 4.53 -0.06 6.36
C VAL A 41 5.42 -1.03 7.13
N ALA A 42 5.83 -2.15 6.52
CA ALA A 42 6.74 -3.10 7.15
C ALA A 42 8.06 -2.47 7.59
N HIS A 43 8.61 -1.52 6.80
CA HIS A 43 9.87 -0.84 7.13
C HIS A 43 9.70 0.38 8.05
N CYS A 44 8.47 0.70 8.47
CA CYS A 44 8.20 1.84 9.35
C CYS A 44 8.17 1.43 10.82
N SER A 45 8.61 2.33 11.70
CA SER A 45 8.30 2.27 13.13
C SER A 45 7.09 3.13 13.47
N LEU A 46 6.19 2.65 14.34
CA LEU A 46 5.06 3.40 14.88
C LEU A 46 5.44 4.10 16.20
N TRP A 47 5.17 5.40 16.26
CA TRP A 47 5.44 6.23 17.43
C TRP A 47 4.17 6.92 17.91
N ARG A 48 4.03 7.06 19.23
CA ARG A 48 2.94 7.79 19.88
C ARG A 48 3.51 8.95 20.67
N GLN A 49 2.98 10.14 20.40
CA GLN A 49 3.34 11.37 21.07
C GLN A 49 2.17 11.85 21.92
N LEU A 50 2.27 11.73 23.25
CA LEU A 50 1.27 12.25 24.17
C LEU A 50 1.60 13.71 24.57
N PRO A 51 0.60 14.55 24.87
CA PRO A 51 0.86 15.93 25.31
C PRO A 51 1.78 15.98 26.54
N GLY A 52 2.87 16.75 26.44
CA GLY A 52 3.82 16.94 27.54
C GLY A 52 4.65 15.71 27.91
N ARG A 53 4.69 14.67 27.07
CA ARG A 53 5.54 13.49 27.25
C ARG A 53 6.53 13.36 26.10
N GLU A 54 7.58 12.57 26.29
CA GLU A 54 8.45 12.17 25.18
C GLU A 54 7.74 11.20 24.24
N ALA A 55 8.20 11.15 22.99
CA ALA A 55 7.70 10.20 22.00
C ALA A 55 8.03 8.77 22.43
N GLU A 56 7.03 7.89 22.40
CA GLU A 56 7.18 6.48 22.71
C GLU A 56 7.08 5.66 21.42
N CYS A 57 8.06 4.80 21.15
CA CYS A 57 7.97 3.83 20.06
C CYS A 57 7.04 2.69 20.49
N ILE A 58 5.89 2.55 19.83
CA ILE A 58 4.87 1.54 20.13
C ILE A 58 5.14 0.26 19.34
N VAL A 59 5.61 0.40 18.10
CA VAL A 59 6.00 -0.72 17.25
C VAL A 59 7.31 -0.37 16.56
N PRO A 60 8.39 -1.15 16.73
CA PRO A 60 9.64 -0.90 16.02
C PRO A 60 9.49 -1.21 14.52
N ALA A 61 10.45 -0.72 13.72
CA ALA A 61 10.56 -1.08 12.32
C ALA A 61 10.64 -2.61 12.13
N ASP A 62 10.20 -3.10 10.98
CA ASP A 62 10.15 -4.52 10.61
C ASP A 62 9.16 -5.36 11.42
N LYS A 63 8.38 -4.74 12.31
CA LYS A 63 7.34 -5.39 13.12
C LYS A 63 5.94 -4.86 12.86
N LEU A 64 5.80 -3.76 12.14
CA LEU A 64 4.51 -3.12 11.87
C LEU A 64 3.85 -3.74 10.63
N THR A 65 2.58 -4.12 10.75
CA THR A 65 1.79 -4.64 9.62
C THR A 65 0.55 -3.79 9.37
N LEU A 66 0.01 -3.82 8.15
CA LEU A 66 -1.21 -3.09 7.81
C LEU A 66 -2.43 -3.52 8.62
N ASN A 67 -2.55 -4.82 8.92
CA ASN A 67 -3.66 -5.34 9.71
C ASN A 67 -3.64 -4.81 11.15
N GLU A 68 -2.45 -4.64 11.73
CA GLU A 68 -2.29 -4.17 13.10
C GLU A 68 -2.31 -2.65 13.19
N LEU A 69 -1.88 -1.93 12.14
CA LEU A 69 -1.81 -0.46 12.12
C LEU A 69 -3.16 0.19 12.48
N GLY A 70 -4.28 -0.35 12.00
CA GLY A 70 -5.62 0.16 12.32
C GLY A 70 -6.13 -0.14 13.73
N GLN A 71 -5.32 -0.79 14.56
CA GLN A 71 -5.69 -1.26 15.90
C GLN A 71 -4.99 -0.49 17.03
N PHE A 72 -3.99 0.34 16.72
CA PHE A 72 -3.26 1.19 17.68
C PHE A 72 -3.91 2.56 17.86
#